data_AF-A0A3D6CL35-F1
#
_entry.id   AF-A0A3D6CL35-F1
#
_cell.length_a   1.000
_cell.length_b   1.000
_cell.length_c   1.000
_cell.angle_alpha   90.00
_cell.angle_beta   90.00
_cell.angle_gamma   90.00
#
_symmetry.space_group_name_H-M   'P 1'
#
loop_
_entity.id
_entity.type
_entity.pdbx_description
1 polymer ?
#
loop_
_entity_poly.entity_id
_entity_poly.type
_entity_poly.pdbx_seq_one_letter_code
_entity_poly.pdbx_strand_id
1 'polypeptide(L)'
;SYLIIANNVNPKEAIGKSTKVGLQNIADRYGLITDTGVKIENNNKIFRVSLPLLIKMNNKMNTDNLENSNYIKAVEKVEKLKEFYQNLASYCLVIPFLIFINLRFSPGFQWFWFPAFGWGIGLVFHFLEVNNYNIFLGKNWEDRKIKEMMKEDKNYK
;
A
#
# COMPACT_ATOMS: atom_id res chain seq x y z
N SER A 1 -2.37 7.42 -33.26
CA SER A 1 -1.91 6.31 -34.13
C SER A 1 -2.16 4.97 -33.43
N TYR A 2 -2.44 3.89 -34.15
CA TYR A 2 -2.72 2.57 -33.57
C TYR A 2 -1.75 1.51 -34.09
N LEU A 3 -1.34 0.59 -33.20
CA LEU A 3 -0.79 -0.70 -33.58
C LEU A 3 -1.97 -1.65 -33.85
N ILE A 4 -2.03 -2.17 -35.08
CA ILE A 4 -3.12 -3.04 -35.51
C ILE A 4 -2.60 -4.47 -35.60
N ILE A 5 -3.19 -5.37 -34.83
CA ILE A 5 -2.92 -6.80 -34.85
C ILE A 5 -4.16 -7.48 -35.43
N ALA A 6 -3.99 -8.22 -36.52
CA ALA A 6 -5.08 -8.95 -37.15
C ALA A 6 -4.68 -10.42 -37.33
N ASN A 7 -5.63 -11.33 -37.06
CA ASN A 7 -5.48 -12.75 -37.33
C ASN A 7 -6.76 -13.32 -37.95
N ASN A 8 -6.65 -14.43 -38.67
CA ASN A 8 -7.82 -15.17 -39.12
C ASN A 8 -8.53 -15.85 -37.94
N VAL A 9 -9.86 -15.94 -38.01
CA VAL A 9 -10.65 -16.63 -36.97
C VAL A 9 -10.57 -18.13 -37.23
N ASN A 10 -9.70 -18.82 -36.49
CA ASN A 10 -9.65 -20.29 -36.44
C ASN A 10 -10.21 -20.77 -35.10
N PRO A 11 -11.48 -21.18 -35.03
CA PRO A 11 -12.06 -21.71 -33.79
C PRO A 11 -11.32 -22.99 -33.41
N LYS A 12 -10.66 -22.96 -32.25
CA LYS A 12 -10.05 -24.16 -31.66
C LYS A 12 -11.12 -24.85 -30.81
N GLU A 13 -11.34 -26.15 -31.04
CA GLU A 13 -12.10 -27.00 -30.10
C GLU A 13 -11.26 -27.20 -28.84
N ALA A 14 -11.21 -26.19 -27.98
CA ALA A 14 -10.57 -26.30 -26.69
C ALA A 14 -11.47 -27.13 -25.75
N ILE A 15 -10.86 -27.97 -24.93
CA ILE A 15 -11.52 -28.68 -23.82
C ILE A 15 -11.92 -27.63 -22.77
N GLY A 16 -13.05 -26.96 -22.96
CA GLY A 16 -13.62 -25.99 -22.01
C GLY A 16 -14.03 -24.64 -22.60
N LYS A 17 -14.93 -23.94 -21.90
CA LYS A 17 -15.38 -22.59 -22.27
C LYS A 17 -14.25 -21.59 -22.02
N SER A 18 -13.87 -20.82 -23.05
CA SER A 18 -12.98 -19.66 -22.89
C SER A 18 -13.59 -18.67 -21.89
N THR A 19 -12.77 -18.13 -21.01
CA THR A 19 -13.17 -17.09 -20.03
C THR A 19 -13.55 -15.77 -20.70
N LYS A 20 -13.16 -15.55 -21.97
CA LYS A 20 -13.43 -14.31 -22.75
C LYS A 20 -12.96 -12.99 -22.11
N VAL A 21 -12.31 -13.02 -20.95
CA VAL A 21 -11.86 -11.83 -20.20
C VAL A 21 -10.53 -11.24 -20.69
N GLY A 22 -9.75 -11.98 -21.49
CA GLY A 22 -8.39 -11.56 -21.85
C GLY A 22 -8.32 -10.19 -22.56
N LEU A 23 -9.25 -9.94 -23.49
CA LEU A 23 -9.31 -8.65 -24.19
C LEU A 23 -9.82 -7.52 -23.30
N GLN A 24 -10.71 -7.83 -22.36
CA GLN A 24 -11.19 -6.88 -21.37
C GLN A 24 -10.03 -6.39 -20.50
N ASN A 25 -9.21 -7.31 -19.99
CA ASN A 25 -8.03 -6.97 -19.19
C ASN A 25 -7.04 -6.06 -19.95
N ILE A 26 -6.90 -6.26 -21.27
CA ILE A 26 -6.04 -5.40 -22.09
C ILE A 26 -6.69 -4.02 -22.23
N ALA A 27 -7.97 -3.94 -22.54
CA ALA A 27 -8.69 -2.67 -22.65
C ALA A 27 -8.65 -1.85 -21.33
N ASP A 28 -8.87 -2.51 -20.19
CA ASP A 28 -8.86 -1.90 -18.87
C ASP A 28 -7.50 -1.24 -18.57
N ARG A 29 -6.40 -1.94 -18.86
CA ARG A 29 -5.04 -1.41 -18.63
C ARG A 29 -4.73 -0.21 -19.51
N TYR A 30 -5.17 -0.21 -20.77
CA TYR A 30 -5.01 0.95 -21.64
C TYR A 30 -5.85 2.14 -21.15
N GLY A 31 -7.04 1.91 -20.61
CA GLY A 31 -7.87 2.97 -20.04
C GLY A 31 -7.26 3.70 -18.83
N LEU A 32 -6.24 3.12 -18.17
CA LEU A 32 -5.51 3.77 -17.08
C LEU A 32 -4.48 4.81 -17.57
N ILE A 33 -4.07 4.73 -18.83
CA ILE A 33 -2.88 5.43 -19.34
C ILE A 33 -3.15 6.22 -20.63
N THR A 34 -4.34 6.12 -21.20
CA THR A 34 -4.75 6.85 -22.40
C THR A 34 -6.28 6.99 -22.45
N ASP A 35 -6.76 8.18 -22.81
CA ASP A 35 -8.19 8.43 -23.07
C ASP A 35 -8.67 7.76 -24.37
N THR A 36 -7.74 7.37 -25.24
CA THR A 36 -8.03 6.61 -26.45
C THR A 36 -8.11 5.11 -26.10
N GLY A 37 -9.27 4.49 -26.31
CA GLY A 37 -9.52 3.09 -25.98
C GLY A 37 -9.04 2.07 -27.04
N VAL A 38 -9.01 0.80 -26.63
CA VAL A 38 -8.73 -0.36 -27.50
C VAL A 38 -9.95 -0.65 -28.39
N LYS A 39 -9.74 -0.83 -29.69
CA LYS A 39 -10.82 -1.19 -30.64
C LYS A 39 -10.72 -2.65 -31.04
N ILE A 40 -11.85 -3.35 -31.01
CA ILE A 40 -11.94 -4.78 -31.35
C ILE A 40 -12.95 -4.94 -32.49
N GLU A 41 -12.52 -5.53 -33.59
CA GLU A 41 -13.34 -5.86 -34.74
C GLU A 41 -13.32 -7.38 -34.96
N ASN A 42 -14.50 -7.99 -35.09
CA ASN A 42 -14.63 -9.40 -35.42
C ASN A 42 -15.69 -9.58 -36.51
N ASN A 43 -15.29 -10.04 -37.69
CA ASN A 43 -16.18 -10.28 -38.82
C ASN A 43 -16.30 -11.77 -39.18
N ASN A 44 -16.08 -12.67 -38.21
CA ASN A 44 -16.08 -14.15 -38.34
C ASN A 44 -15.05 -14.74 -39.32
N LYS A 45 -14.32 -13.90 -40.07
CA LYS A 45 -13.20 -14.31 -40.94
C LYS A 45 -11.88 -13.78 -40.40
N ILE A 46 -11.88 -12.55 -39.91
CA ILE A 46 -10.74 -11.80 -39.40
C ILE A 46 -11.11 -11.23 -38.03
N PHE A 47 -10.20 -11.42 -37.09
CA PHE A 47 -10.21 -10.81 -35.78
C PHE A 47 -9.12 -9.74 -35.73
N ARG A 48 -9.48 -8.48 -35.45
CA ARG A 48 -8.56 -7.35 -35.42
C ARG A 48 -8.65 -6.60 -34.10
N VAL A 49 -7.49 -6.31 -33.51
CA VAL A 49 -7.33 -5.50 -32.32
C VAL A 49 -6.47 -4.29 -32.67
N SER A 50 -6.96 -3.10 -32.37
CA SER A 50 -6.23 -1.85 -32.56
C SER A 50 -5.87 -1.27 -31.20
N LEU A 51 -4.58 -1.29 -30.88
CA LEU A 51 -4.01 -0.75 -29.65
C LEU A 51 -3.52 0.68 -29.90
N PRO A 52 -3.91 1.68 -29.10
CA PRO A 52 -3.40 3.04 -29.27
C PRO A 52 -1.89 3.08 -28.98
N LEU A 53 -1.11 3.70 -29.86
CA LEU A 53 0.33 3.88 -29.64
C LEU A 53 0.55 4.93 -28.55
N LEU A 54 1.20 4.51 -27.46
CA LEU A 54 1.62 5.38 -26.37
C LEU A 54 2.92 6.10 -26.77
N ILE A 55 2.80 7.16 -27.57
CA ILE A 55 3.96 7.97 -27.95
C ILE A 55 4.27 8.88 -26.77
N LYS A 56 5.31 8.50 -26.03
CA LYS A 56 6.07 9.25 -25.01
C LYS A 56 5.32 10.43 -24.37
N MET A 57 4.81 10.17 -23.18
CA MET A 57 4.28 11.20 -22.31
C MET A 57 5.36 12.24 -22.03
N ASN A 58 5.05 13.51 -22.32
CA ASN A 58 5.85 14.65 -21.90
C ASN A 58 6.07 14.57 -20.37
N ASN A 59 7.22 15.01 -19.87
CA ASN A 59 7.63 14.95 -18.45
C ASN A 59 6.74 15.83 -17.53
N LYS A 60 5.45 15.53 -17.48
CA LYS A 60 4.47 16.03 -16.51
C LYS A 60 3.88 14.88 -15.68
N MET A 61 4.62 13.77 -15.64
CA MET A 61 4.46 12.76 -14.62
C MET A 61 5.26 13.25 -13.40
N ASN A 62 4.63 13.26 -12.22
CA ASN A 62 5.25 13.28 -10.88
C ASN A 62 5.35 14.63 -10.14
N THR A 63 4.37 15.52 -10.20
CA THR A 63 4.19 16.51 -9.11
C THR A 63 2.94 16.19 -8.32
N ASP A 64 1.78 16.12 -8.98
CA ASP A 64 0.49 15.87 -8.31
C ASP A 64 0.45 14.50 -7.59
N ASN A 65 1.05 13.45 -8.18
CA ASN A 65 1.14 12.12 -7.55
C ASN A 65 2.15 12.07 -6.37
N LEU A 66 3.22 12.88 -6.41
CA LEU A 66 4.19 12.95 -5.32
C LEU A 66 3.65 13.79 -4.15
N GLU A 67 2.95 14.89 -4.45
CA GLU A 67 2.27 15.72 -3.46
C GLU A 67 1.17 14.93 -2.75
N ASN A 68 0.34 14.20 -3.50
CA ASN A 68 -0.65 13.28 -2.91
C ASN A 68 0.01 12.19 -2.05
N SER A 69 1.12 11.60 -2.50
CA SER A 69 1.82 10.56 -1.71
C SER A 69 2.39 11.09 -0.40
N ASN A 70 3.04 12.26 -0.42
CA ASN A 70 3.59 12.87 0.79
C ASN A 70 2.50 13.32 1.76
N TYR A 71 1.40 13.86 1.23
CA TYR A 71 0.22 14.21 2.02
C TYR A 71 -0.37 12.97 2.71
N ILE A 72 -0.59 11.87 1.97
CA ILE A 72 -1.11 10.61 2.53
C ILE A 72 -0.20 10.09 3.65
N LYS A 73 1.13 10.08 3.44
CA LYS A 73 2.09 9.66 4.48
C LYS A 73 2.06 10.55 5.72
N ALA A 74 1.87 11.86 5.54
CA ALA A 74 1.76 12.78 6.67
C ALA A 74 0.47 12.54 7.46
N VAL A 75 -0.66 12.32 6.77
CA VAL A 75 -1.94 11.99 7.39
C VAL A 75 -1.86 10.67 8.17
N GLU A 76 -1.28 9.63 7.57
CA GLU A 76 -1.09 8.33 8.23
C GLU A 76 -0.24 8.46 9.51
N LYS A 77 0.84 9.26 9.47
CA LYS A 77 1.65 9.53 10.65
C LYS A 77 0.87 10.23 11.77
N VAL A 78 0.02 11.19 11.42
CA VAL A 78 -0.82 11.91 12.40
C VAL A 78 -1.85 10.96 13.02
N GLU A 79 -2.44 10.08 12.22
CA GLU A 79 -3.40 9.09 12.68
C GLU A 79 -2.77 8.10 13.67
N LYS A 80 -1.61 7.52 13.33
CA LYS A 80 -0.87 6.63 14.23
C LYS A 80 -0.45 7.33 15.53
N LEU A 81 -0.05 8.60 15.45
CA LEU A 81 0.31 9.40 16.63
C LEU A 81 -0.91 9.63 17.53
N LYS A 82 -2.08 9.92 16.95
CA LYS A 82 -3.33 10.09 17.68
C LYS A 82 -3.74 8.81 18.39
N GLU A 83 -3.69 7.67 17.70
CA GLU A 83 -3.98 6.35 18.28
C GLU A 83 -3.03 6.02 19.45
N PHE A 84 -1.73 6.28 19.27
CA PHE A 84 -0.74 6.10 20.32
C PHE A 84 -1.06 6.95 21.57
N TYR A 85 -1.36 8.24 21.40
CA TYR A 85 -1.68 9.12 22.54
C TYR A 85 -2.97 8.71 23.23
N GLN A 86 -3.99 8.24 22.49
CA GLN A 86 -5.22 7.72 23.09
C GLN A 86 -4.96 6.48 23.94
N ASN A 87 -4.14 5.54 23.43
CA ASN A 87 -3.78 4.34 24.16
C ASN A 87 -2.90 4.68 25.39
N LEU A 88 -1.94 5.59 25.26
CA LEU A 88 -1.08 6.06 26.36
C LEU A 88 -1.90 6.76 27.45
N ALA A 89 -2.82 7.65 27.08
CA ALA A 89 -3.71 8.31 28.05
C ALA A 89 -4.57 7.28 28.80
N SER A 90 -5.12 6.29 28.08
CA SER A 90 -5.88 5.21 28.67
C SER A 90 -5.03 4.37 29.65
N TYR A 91 -3.80 4.05 29.27
CA TYR A 91 -2.85 3.34 30.14
C TYR A 91 -2.55 4.14 31.42
N CYS A 92 -2.29 5.44 31.31
CA CYS A 92 -2.02 6.32 32.44
C CYS A 92 -3.21 6.50 33.39
N LEU A 93 -4.44 6.28 32.95
CA LEU A 93 -5.63 6.34 33.81
C LEU A 93 -5.97 4.97 34.41
N VAL A 94 -5.96 3.92 33.60
CA VAL A 94 -6.40 2.58 33.99
C VAL A 94 -5.39 1.91 34.93
N ILE A 95 -4.07 2.02 34.66
CA ILE A 95 -3.07 1.34 35.48
C ILE A 95 -3.06 1.86 36.92
N PRO A 96 -3.03 3.18 37.20
CA PRO A 96 -3.15 3.69 38.58
C PRO A 96 -4.45 3.27 39.26
N PHE A 97 -5.56 3.22 38.51
CA PHE A 97 -6.84 2.74 39.03
C PHE A 97 -6.78 1.27 39.46
N LEU A 98 -6.15 0.40 38.64
CA LEU A 98 -5.96 -1.01 38.99
C LEU A 98 -4.98 -1.20 40.15
N ILE A 99 -3.92 -0.39 40.24
CA ILE A 99 -3.01 -0.35 41.39
C ILE A 99 -3.79 -0.02 42.67
N PHE A 100 -4.63 1.01 42.62
CA PHE A 100 -5.46 1.40 43.76
C PHE A 100 -6.39 0.27 44.22
N ILE A 101 -7.10 -0.38 43.29
CA ILE A 101 -7.96 -1.53 43.60
C ILE A 101 -7.15 -2.67 44.21
N ASN A 102 -6.02 -3.02 43.60
CA ASN A 102 -5.21 -4.13 44.05
C ASN A 102 -4.69 -3.89 45.48
N LEU A 103 -4.12 -2.71 45.77
CA LEU A 103 -3.63 -2.38 47.11
C LEU A 103 -4.74 -2.29 48.15
N ARG A 104 -5.96 -1.88 47.75
CA ARG A 104 -7.09 -1.74 48.68
C ARG A 104 -7.75 -3.08 49.02
N PHE A 105 -7.94 -3.95 48.05
CA PHE A 105 -8.75 -5.17 48.20
C PHE A 105 -7.92 -6.45 48.31
N SER A 106 -6.70 -6.48 47.76
CA SER A 106 -5.84 -7.67 47.77
C SER A 106 -4.35 -7.29 47.92
N PRO A 107 -3.94 -6.69 49.06
CA PRO A 107 -2.57 -6.23 49.26
C PRO A 107 -1.54 -7.37 49.31
N GLY A 108 -1.98 -8.61 49.58
CA GLY A 108 -1.11 -9.79 49.66
C GLY A 108 -0.59 -10.29 48.30
N PHE A 109 -1.18 -9.84 47.18
CA PHE A 109 -0.73 -10.25 45.85
C PHE A 109 -0.92 -9.11 44.83
N GLN A 110 0.20 -8.58 44.31
CA GLN A 110 0.18 -7.45 43.38
C GLN A 110 -0.11 -7.88 41.93
N TRP A 111 -1.34 -8.29 41.64
CA TRP A 111 -1.72 -8.72 40.30
C TRP A 111 -1.70 -7.60 39.25
N PHE A 112 -1.65 -6.32 39.65
CA PHE A 112 -1.58 -5.20 38.70
C PHE A 112 -0.34 -5.23 37.81
N TRP A 113 0.72 -5.95 38.20
CA TRP A 113 1.94 -6.11 37.39
C TRP A 113 1.65 -6.76 36.04
N PHE A 114 0.73 -7.72 35.97
CA PHE A 114 0.40 -8.42 34.73
C PHE A 114 -0.18 -7.48 33.65
N PRO A 115 -1.27 -6.70 33.90
CA PRO A 115 -1.76 -5.75 32.92
C PRO A 115 -0.78 -4.59 32.69
N ALA A 116 -0.06 -4.13 33.71
CA ALA A 116 0.91 -3.05 33.56
C ALA A 116 2.03 -3.44 32.58
N PHE A 117 2.65 -4.61 32.75
CA PHE A 117 3.71 -5.07 31.84
C PHE A 117 3.15 -5.56 30.51
N GLY A 118 2.09 -6.36 30.52
CA GLY A 118 1.51 -6.91 29.28
C GLY A 118 1.06 -5.81 28.31
N TRP A 119 0.34 -4.81 28.81
CA TRP A 119 -0.10 -3.68 27.97
C TRP A 119 1.03 -2.68 27.71
N GLY A 120 1.92 -2.47 28.70
CA GLY A 120 3.06 -1.56 28.59
C GLY A 120 4.03 -1.96 27.47
N ILE A 121 4.28 -3.26 27.28
CA ILE A 121 5.11 -3.77 26.17
C ILE A 121 4.51 -3.37 24.81
N GLY A 122 3.20 -3.56 24.62
CA GLY A 122 2.51 -3.15 23.39
C GLY A 122 2.62 -1.64 23.14
N LEU A 123 2.58 -0.85 24.21
CA LEU A 123 2.73 0.60 24.14
C LEU A 123 4.14 1.03 23.70
N VAL A 124 5.17 0.31 24.16
CA VAL A 124 6.56 0.51 23.72
C VAL A 124 6.71 0.18 22.23
N PHE A 125 6.08 -0.89 21.74
CA PHE A 125 6.11 -1.20 20.30
C PHE A 125 5.47 -0.11 19.45
N HIS A 126 4.28 0.39 19.82
CA HIS A 126 3.65 1.51 19.13
C HIS A 126 4.51 2.78 19.16
N PHE A 127 5.15 3.08 20.30
CA PHE A 127 6.05 4.23 20.41
C PHE A 127 7.23 4.13 19.42
N LEU A 128 7.80 2.94 19.26
CA LEU A 128 8.91 2.69 18.34
C LEU A 128 8.46 2.81 16.88
N GLU A 129 7.26 2.31 16.57
CA GLU A 129 6.66 2.44 15.23
C GLU A 129 6.45 3.92 14.85
N VAL A 130 5.79 4.71 15.70
CA VAL A 130 5.49 6.13 15.42
C VAL A 130 6.76 6.97 15.29
N ASN A 131 7.83 6.63 16.01
CA ASN A 131 9.12 7.31 15.90
C ASN A 131 9.98 6.82 14.71
N ASN A 132 9.44 5.98 13.82
CA ASN A 132 10.18 5.39 12.70
C ASN A 132 11.46 4.66 13.16
N TYR A 133 11.44 4.18 14.41
CA TYR A 133 12.53 3.44 15.02
C TYR A 133 12.28 1.97 14.77
N ASN A 134 12.80 1.48 13.63
CA ASN A 134 12.69 0.07 13.33
C ASN A 134 13.62 -0.69 14.29
N ILE A 135 13.05 -1.45 15.23
CA ILE A 135 13.75 -2.12 16.33
C ILE A 135 14.91 -2.99 15.82
N PHE A 136 14.74 -3.59 14.64
CA PHE A 136 15.71 -4.50 14.04
C PHE A 136 16.73 -3.80 13.12
N LEU A 137 16.36 -2.67 12.51
CA LEU A 137 17.14 -2.07 11.41
C LEU A 137 17.72 -0.68 11.77
N GLY A 138 17.32 -0.11 12.90
CA GLY A 138 17.75 1.19 13.39
C GLY A 138 17.00 2.36 12.75
N LYS A 139 17.24 3.55 13.29
CA LYS A 139 16.63 4.80 12.83
C LYS A 139 16.96 5.08 11.36
N ASN A 140 15.98 5.50 10.57
CA ASN A 140 16.14 5.95 9.18
C ASN A 140 16.74 4.90 8.22
N TRP A 141 16.70 3.60 8.56
CA TRP A 141 17.15 2.56 7.63
C TRP A 141 16.34 2.56 6.33
N GLU A 142 15.03 2.75 6.44
CA GLU A 142 14.11 2.76 5.30
C GLU A 142 14.42 3.93 4.36
N ASP A 143 14.56 5.15 4.91
CA ASP A 143 14.96 6.33 4.15
C ASP A 143 16.32 6.17 3.47
N ARG A 144 17.29 5.53 4.16
CA ARG A 144 18.60 5.21 3.60
C ARG A 144 18.47 4.24 2.43
N LYS A 145 17.68 3.18 2.57
CA LYS A 145 17.51 2.17 1.53
C LYS A 145 16.78 2.70 0.30
N ILE A 146 15.73 3.51 0.49
CA ILE A 146 15.05 4.21 -0.60
C ILE A 146 16.06 5.10 -1.34
N LYS A 147 16.89 5.86 -0.61
CA LYS A 147 17.91 6.73 -1.21
C LYS A 147 19.01 5.97 -1.95
N GLU A 148 19.38 4.77 -1.50
CA GLU A 148 20.30 3.88 -2.20
C GLU A 148 19.70 3.38 -3.51
N MET A 149 18.47 2.84 -3.50
CA MET A 149 17.80 2.33 -4.71
C MET A 149 17.56 3.44 -5.74
N MET A 150 17.17 4.64 -5.31
CA MET A 150 17.03 5.80 -6.21
C MET A 150 18.35 6.25 -6.84
N LYS A 151 19.49 6.03 -6.19
CA LYS A 151 20.81 6.32 -6.75
C LYS A 151 21.25 5.25 -7.75
N GLU A 152 20.98 3.99 -7.46
CA GLU A 152 21.24 2.87 -8.38
C GLU A 152 20.47 3.07 -9.70
N ASP A 153 19.18 3.40 -9.64
CA ASP A 153 18.36 3.68 -10.83
C ASP A 153 18.86 4.88 -11.66
N LYS A 154 19.48 5.88 -11.00
CA LYS A 154 20.05 7.05 -11.70
C LYS A 154 21.40 6.75 -12.37
N ASN A 155 22.17 5.80 -11.85
CA ASN A 155 23.44 5.38 -12.45
C ASN A 155 23.24 4.37 -13.60
N TYR A 156 22.06 3.75 -13.70
CA TYR A 156 21.70 2.83 -14.79
C TYR A 156 21.04 3.50 -16.01
N LYS A 157 20.95 4.84 -16.03
CA LYS A 157 20.50 5.64 -17.18
C LYS A 157 21.65 6.47 -17.74
#